data_AF-A0A9E3ILU0-F1
#
_entry.id   AF-A0A9E3ILU0-F1
#
_cell.length_a   1.000
_cell.length_b   1.000
_cell.length_c   1.000
_cell.angle_alpha   90.00
_cell.angle_beta   90.00
_cell.angle_gamma   90.00
#
_symmetry.space_group_name_H-M   'P 1'
#
loop_
_entity.id
_entity.type
_entity.pdbx_description
1 polymer ?
#
loop_
_entity_poly.entity_id
_entity_poly.type
_entity_poly.pdbx_seq_one_letter_code
_entity_poly.pdbx_strand_id
1 'polypeptide(L)'
;MSLTAAPPLAELENAAEFVARHIGPEAADETRMLSAIGAASREALISALVPRNILRGQSMAIPDAVTEAKALAELKAVAGRNKVLKSFIGQGYHGTITPGVILRNILENPAWYTAYTPYQAEISQGRMEALLNFQTMVTDLTGMAIANASMLDEATAAAEAMTLALRMGKSKS
;
A
#
# COMPACT_ATOMS: atom_id res chain seq x y z
N MET A 1 -40.35 40.03 -5.23
CA MET A 1 -38.97 39.51 -5.16
C MET A 1 -39.03 38.12 -4.58
N SER A 2 -38.92 37.10 -5.42
CA SER A 2 -38.93 35.70 -4.97
C SER A 2 -37.55 35.41 -4.37
N LEU A 3 -37.51 35.07 -3.08
CA LEU A 3 -36.30 34.57 -2.42
C LEU A 3 -35.99 33.22 -3.06
N THR A 4 -34.99 33.18 -3.94
CA THR A 4 -34.39 31.92 -4.40
C THR A 4 -33.90 31.17 -3.17
N ALA A 5 -34.42 29.95 -2.96
CA ALA A 5 -34.02 29.09 -1.86
C ALA A 5 -32.50 28.89 -1.89
N ALA A 6 -31.86 28.95 -0.72
CA ALA A 6 -30.43 28.69 -0.59
C ALA A 6 -30.14 27.25 -1.04
N PRO A 7 -28.99 27.01 -1.71
CA PRO A 7 -28.62 25.67 -2.16
C PRO A 7 -28.51 24.72 -0.95
N PRO A 8 -28.93 23.45 -1.09
CA PRO A 8 -28.78 22.45 -0.05
C PRO A 8 -27.29 22.19 0.26
N LEU A 9 -26.99 21.80 1.51
CA LEU A 9 -25.61 21.58 1.97
C LEU A 9 -24.83 20.61 1.06
N ALA A 10 -25.49 19.59 0.52
CA ALA A 10 -24.88 18.62 -0.40
C ALA A 10 -24.32 19.26 -1.69
N GLU A 11 -24.89 20.37 -2.16
CA GLU A 11 -24.37 21.13 -3.32
C GLU A 11 -23.19 22.02 -2.96
N LEU A 12 -22.94 22.25 -1.66
CA LEU A 12 -21.82 23.02 -1.15
C LEU A 12 -20.63 22.13 -0.73
N GLU A 13 -20.81 20.81 -0.68
CA GLU A 13 -19.78 19.84 -0.32
C GLU A 13 -18.94 19.41 -1.54
N ASN A 14 -17.63 19.26 -1.34
CA ASN A 14 -16.75 18.66 -2.36
C ASN A 14 -16.43 17.20 -2.00
N ALA A 15 -17.33 16.29 -2.37
CA ALA A 15 -17.14 14.85 -2.14
C ALA A 15 -15.92 14.26 -2.88
N ALA A 16 -15.38 14.96 -3.87
CA ALA A 16 -14.21 14.54 -4.65
C ALA A 16 -12.89 15.20 -4.18
N GLU A 17 -12.86 15.85 -3.01
CA GLU A 17 -11.70 16.61 -2.52
C GLU A 17 -10.38 15.82 -2.50
N PHE A 18 -10.45 14.50 -2.30
CA PHE A 18 -9.27 13.62 -2.26
C PHE A 18 -8.55 13.55 -3.61
N VAL A 19 -9.29 13.65 -4.73
CA VAL A 19 -8.74 13.50 -6.09
C VAL A 19 -7.64 14.53 -6.34
N ALA A 20 -7.86 15.79 -5.95
CA ALA A 20 -6.89 16.87 -6.14
C ALA A 20 -5.67 16.77 -5.20
N ARG A 21 -5.75 16.01 -4.10
CA ARG A 21 -4.60 15.73 -3.23
C ARG A 21 -3.79 14.52 -3.69
N HIS A 22 -4.46 13.56 -4.33
CA HIS A 22 -3.85 12.32 -4.81
C HIS A 22 -3.21 12.47 -6.19
N ILE A 23 -3.89 13.13 -7.13
CA ILE A 23 -3.40 13.38 -8.48
C ILE A 23 -2.58 14.67 -8.46
N GLY A 24 -1.27 14.54 -8.67
CA GLY A 24 -0.35 15.68 -8.66
C GLY A 24 -0.55 16.70 -9.79
N PRO A 25 -0.65 16.29 -11.08
CA PRO A 25 -0.82 17.22 -12.19
C PRO A 25 -2.15 17.98 -12.12
N GLU A 26 -2.08 19.30 -12.24
CA GLU A 26 -3.26 20.17 -12.37
C GLU A 26 -3.66 20.35 -13.84
N ALA A 27 -4.79 21.02 -14.10
CA ALA A 27 -5.29 21.24 -15.46
C ALA A 27 -4.28 21.95 -16.39
N ALA A 28 -3.48 22.87 -15.84
CA ALA A 28 -2.43 23.55 -16.59
C ALA A 28 -1.27 22.60 -16.96
N ASP A 29 -0.89 21.70 -16.05
CA ASP A 29 0.13 20.69 -16.30
C ASP A 29 -0.37 19.64 -17.30
N GLU A 30 -1.62 19.18 -17.15
CA GLU A 30 -2.26 18.26 -18.10
C GLU A 30 -2.24 18.86 -19.51
N THR A 31 -2.62 20.13 -19.66
CA THR A 31 -2.57 20.84 -20.96
C THR A 31 -1.15 20.88 -21.53
N ARG A 32 -0.15 21.23 -20.71
CA ARG A 32 1.26 21.29 -21.11
C ARG A 32 1.78 19.91 -21.54
N MET A 33 1.46 18.87 -20.77
CA MET A 33 1.88 17.50 -21.03
C MET A 33 1.23 16.94 -22.30
N LEU A 34 -0.08 17.15 -22.49
CA LEU A 34 -0.82 16.75 -23.69
C LEU A 34 -0.24 17.43 -24.95
N SER A 35 0.09 18.72 -24.86
CA SER A 35 0.74 19.44 -25.95
C SER A 35 2.12 18.86 -26.29
N ALA A 36 2.93 18.53 -25.29
CA ALA A 36 4.27 17.97 -25.49
C ALA A 36 4.24 16.60 -26.20
N ILE A 37 3.21 15.79 -25.96
CA ILE A 37 3.03 14.47 -26.60
C ILE A 37 2.18 14.52 -27.87
N GLY A 38 1.62 15.67 -28.23
CA GLY A 38 0.77 15.85 -29.42
C GLY A 38 -0.64 15.25 -29.31
N ALA A 39 -1.17 15.07 -28.10
CA ALA A 39 -2.52 14.56 -27.88
C ALA A 39 -3.54 15.69 -27.70
N ALA A 40 -4.71 15.58 -28.33
CA ALA A 40 -5.75 16.62 -28.28
C ALA A 40 -6.52 16.67 -26.94
N SER A 41 -6.64 15.54 -26.27
CA SER A 41 -7.22 15.41 -24.92
C SER A 41 -6.75 14.12 -24.26
N ARG A 42 -6.99 13.98 -22.95
CA ARG A 42 -6.75 12.73 -22.23
C ARG A 42 -7.57 11.56 -22.79
N GLU A 43 -8.82 11.79 -23.17
CA GLU A 43 -9.69 10.77 -23.79
C GLU A 43 -9.14 10.34 -25.16
N ALA A 44 -8.63 11.28 -25.96
CA ALA A 44 -7.96 10.98 -27.23
C ALA A 44 -6.69 10.15 -27.02
N LEU A 45 -5.87 10.50 -26.00
CA LEU A 45 -4.68 9.75 -25.63
C LEU A 45 -5.03 8.31 -25.21
N ILE A 46 -6.00 8.13 -24.31
CA ILE A 46 -6.45 6.81 -23.86
C ILE A 46 -6.96 5.98 -25.05
N SER A 47 -7.74 6.58 -25.94
CA SER A 47 -8.30 5.89 -27.13
C SER A 47 -7.23 5.47 -28.14
N ALA A 48 -6.09 6.17 -28.19
CA ALA A 48 -4.96 5.81 -29.03
C ALA A 48 -4.10 4.68 -28.43
N LEU A 49 -4.04 4.58 -27.10
CA LEU A 49 -3.18 3.61 -26.39
C LEU A 49 -3.89 2.31 -26.05
N VAL A 50 -5.16 2.35 -25.64
CA VAL A 50 -5.91 1.18 -25.17
C VAL A 50 -6.77 0.63 -26.31
N PRO A 51 -6.56 -0.63 -26.76
CA PRO A 51 -7.39 -1.24 -27.79
C PRO A 51 -8.88 -1.25 -27.42
N ARG A 52 -9.75 -0.84 -28.36
CA ARG A 52 -11.19 -0.68 -28.13
C ARG A 52 -11.89 -1.98 -27.67
N ASN A 53 -11.39 -3.14 -28.10
CA ASN A 53 -11.97 -4.43 -27.75
C ASN A 53 -11.75 -4.83 -26.28
N ILE A 54 -10.82 -4.16 -25.57
CA ILE A 54 -10.60 -4.38 -24.13
C ILE A 54 -10.94 -3.14 -23.28
N LEU A 55 -11.25 -2.01 -23.92
CA LEU A 55 -11.66 -0.80 -23.22
C LEU A 55 -13.07 -0.98 -22.63
N ARG A 56 -13.23 -0.64 -21.36
CA ARG A 56 -14.54 -0.70 -20.69
C ARG A 56 -15.47 0.36 -21.27
N GLY A 57 -16.62 -0.06 -21.80
CA GLY A 57 -17.62 0.85 -22.40
C GLY A 57 -18.60 1.50 -21.41
N GLN A 58 -18.49 1.21 -20.12
CA GLN A 58 -19.38 1.74 -19.08
C GLN A 58 -18.57 2.13 -17.84
N SER A 59 -19.09 3.08 -17.07
CA SER A 59 -18.51 3.48 -15.79
C SER A 59 -18.43 2.31 -14.81
N MET A 60 -17.49 2.38 -13.86
CA MET A 60 -17.40 1.37 -12.82
C MET A 60 -18.63 1.43 -11.91
N ALA A 61 -19.23 0.26 -11.60
CA ALA A 61 -20.30 0.15 -10.63
C ALA A 61 -19.71 0.18 -9.20
N ILE A 62 -19.31 1.36 -8.75
CA ILE A 62 -18.78 1.63 -7.42
C ILE A 62 -19.62 2.70 -6.71
N PRO A 63 -19.63 2.75 -5.36
CA PRO A 63 -20.30 3.81 -4.63
C PRO A 63 -19.77 5.19 -5.00
N ASP A 64 -20.60 6.20 -4.78
CA ASP A 64 -20.20 7.60 -4.96
C ASP A 64 -18.99 7.95 -4.07
N ALA A 65 -18.18 8.88 -4.55
CA ALA A 65 -17.05 9.38 -3.78
C ALA A 65 -17.53 10.00 -2.45
N VAL A 66 -16.67 9.90 -1.44
CA VAL A 66 -16.87 10.54 -0.14
C VAL A 66 -15.62 11.32 0.22
N THR A 67 -15.78 12.34 1.08
CA THR A 67 -14.65 13.11 1.61
C THR A 67 -13.71 12.22 2.42
N GLU A 68 -12.46 12.64 2.60
CA GLU A 68 -11.48 11.88 3.39
C GLU A 68 -11.98 11.65 4.83
N ALA A 69 -12.56 12.69 5.43
CA ALA A 69 -13.11 12.63 6.78
C ALA A 69 -14.26 11.63 6.90
N LYS A 70 -15.15 11.59 5.90
CA LYS A 70 -16.27 10.65 5.87
C LYS A 70 -15.79 9.22 5.66
N ALA A 71 -14.84 8.98 4.76
CA ALA A 71 -14.22 7.66 4.57
C ALA A 71 -13.62 7.11 5.87
N LEU A 72 -12.88 7.94 6.62
CA LEU A 72 -12.30 7.54 7.91
C LEU A 72 -13.38 7.22 8.95
N ALA A 73 -14.46 8.02 9.01
CA ALA A 73 -15.58 7.79 9.91
C ALA A 73 -16.30 6.46 9.60
N GLU A 74 -16.55 6.18 8.32
CA GLU A 74 -17.14 4.92 7.86
C GLU A 74 -16.26 3.72 8.19
N LEU A 75 -14.96 3.79 7.91
CA LEU A 75 -14.00 2.74 8.27
C LEU A 75 -13.94 2.50 9.78
N LYS A 76 -14.00 3.57 10.59
CA LYS A 76 -14.03 3.46 12.06
C LYS A 76 -15.30 2.79 12.55
N ALA A 77 -16.46 3.09 11.95
CA ALA A 77 -17.72 2.41 12.27
C ALA A 77 -17.65 0.92 11.93
N VAL A 78 -17.07 0.57 10.78
CA VAL A 78 -16.84 -0.83 10.38
C VAL A 78 -15.91 -1.55 11.37
N ALA A 79 -14.78 -0.94 11.71
CA ALA A 79 -13.80 -1.48 12.64
C ALA A 79 -14.37 -1.64 14.06
N GLY A 80 -15.29 -0.77 14.49
CA GLY A 80 -15.99 -0.85 15.78
C GLY A 80 -16.87 -2.08 15.96
N ARG A 81 -17.14 -2.83 14.88
CA ARG A 81 -17.85 -4.13 14.95
C ARG A 81 -16.95 -5.28 15.44
N ASN A 82 -15.62 -5.10 15.40
CA ASN A 82 -14.67 -6.11 15.86
C ASN A 82 -14.66 -6.19 17.40
N LYS A 83 -14.56 -7.42 17.92
CA LYS A 83 -14.37 -7.67 19.35
C LYS A 83 -12.90 -8.01 19.62
N VAL A 84 -12.18 -7.09 20.25
CA VAL A 84 -10.78 -7.31 20.64
C VAL A 84 -10.75 -8.06 21.97
N LEU A 85 -10.40 -9.35 21.91
CA LEU A 85 -10.31 -10.23 23.07
C LEU A 85 -8.85 -10.50 23.45
N LYS A 86 -8.63 -10.91 24.70
CA LYS A 86 -7.37 -11.56 25.09
C LYS A 86 -7.35 -12.97 24.49
N SER A 87 -6.68 -13.13 23.36
CA SER A 87 -6.59 -14.41 22.67
C SER A 87 -5.37 -15.20 23.16
N PHE A 88 -5.61 -16.43 23.61
CA PHE A 88 -4.57 -17.41 23.98
C PHE A 88 -4.64 -18.67 23.10
N ILE A 89 -5.16 -18.54 21.88
CA ILE A 89 -5.28 -19.66 20.92
C ILE A 89 -3.90 -20.19 20.50
N GLY A 90 -2.89 -19.32 20.40
CA GLY A 90 -1.56 -19.68 19.91
C GLY A 90 -1.55 -19.90 18.39
N GLN A 91 -1.02 -21.04 17.94
CA GLN A 91 -0.94 -21.41 16.52
C GLN A 91 -0.17 -20.40 15.65
N GLY A 92 1.00 -19.95 16.13
CA GLY A 92 1.89 -19.04 15.40
C GLY A 92 1.61 -17.54 15.60
N TYR A 93 0.49 -17.18 16.24
CA TYR A 93 0.16 -15.79 16.55
C TYR A 93 0.04 -15.57 18.06
N HIS A 94 0.84 -14.65 18.59
CA HIS A 94 0.91 -14.35 20.00
C HIS A 94 0.79 -12.84 20.22
N GLY A 95 -0.05 -12.43 21.17
CA GLY A 95 -0.17 -11.02 21.55
C GLY A 95 1.17 -10.47 22.03
N THR A 96 1.53 -9.26 21.57
CA THR A 96 2.78 -8.59 21.93
C THR A 96 2.53 -7.11 22.22
N ILE A 97 3.46 -6.49 22.95
CA ILE A 97 3.48 -5.04 23.16
C ILE A 97 4.41 -4.45 22.11
N THR A 98 3.84 -3.75 21.12
CA THR A 98 4.66 -2.96 20.19
C THR A 98 5.14 -1.71 20.92
N PRO A 99 6.47 -1.48 21.07
CA PRO A 99 6.98 -0.29 21.74
C PRO A 99 6.48 0.98 21.06
N GLY A 100 5.94 1.93 21.83
CA GLY A 100 5.34 3.15 21.27
C GLY A 100 6.29 3.98 20.42
N VAL A 101 7.60 3.96 20.75
CA VAL A 101 8.64 4.63 19.95
C VAL A 101 8.82 4.00 18.56
N ILE A 102 8.67 2.68 18.43
CA ILE A 102 8.73 1.97 17.14
C ILE A 102 7.45 2.21 16.35
N LEU A 103 6.28 2.09 17.00
CA LEU A 103 5.00 2.37 16.36
C LEU A 103 4.99 3.76 15.73
N ARG A 104 5.34 4.80 16.52
CA ARG A 104 5.24 6.18 16.08
C ARG A 104 6.31 6.59 15.07
N ASN A 105 7.56 6.17 15.26
CA ASN A 105 8.68 6.70 14.47
C ASN A 105 9.09 5.83 13.29
N ILE A 106 8.58 4.59 13.21
CA ILE A 106 8.84 3.66 12.10
C ILE A 106 7.53 3.34 11.38
N LEU A 107 6.57 2.67 12.04
CA LEU A 107 5.37 2.17 11.37
C LEU A 107 4.45 3.28 10.86
N GLU A 108 4.28 4.35 11.65
CA GLU A 108 3.45 5.52 11.29
C GLU A 108 4.24 6.63 10.56
N ASN A 109 5.51 6.40 10.22
CA ASN A 109 6.37 7.41 9.62
C ASN A 109 6.56 7.16 8.11
N PRO A 110 6.06 8.04 7.22
CA PRO A 110 6.17 7.85 5.77
C PRO A 110 7.61 7.77 5.27
N ALA A 111 8.58 8.35 5.98
CA ALA A 111 9.99 8.22 5.61
C ALA A 111 10.49 6.76 5.64
N TRP A 112 9.83 5.88 6.39
CA TRP A 112 10.16 4.46 6.49
C TRP A 112 9.33 3.56 5.56
N TYR A 113 8.05 3.88 5.29
CA TYR A 113 7.16 2.99 4.54
C TYR A 113 6.89 3.40 3.08
N THR A 114 7.31 4.59 2.64
CA THR A 114 7.06 5.04 1.25
C THR A 114 8.16 4.61 0.27
N ALA A 115 9.38 4.40 0.75
CA ALA A 115 10.47 3.86 -0.07
C ALA A 115 10.22 2.39 -0.39
N TYR A 116 10.70 1.94 -1.56
CA TYR A 116 10.59 0.54 -1.99
C TYR A 116 11.91 -0.22 -1.78
N THR A 117 12.05 -1.38 -2.43
CA THR A 117 13.23 -2.24 -2.38
C THR A 117 14.53 -1.43 -2.52
N PRO A 118 15.56 -1.71 -1.69
CA PRO A 118 16.85 -1.00 -1.72
C PRO A 118 17.72 -1.37 -2.92
N TYR A 119 17.23 -1.14 -4.14
CA TYR A 119 18.01 -1.33 -5.38
C TYR A 119 19.15 -0.31 -5.53
N GLN A 120 19.01 0.89 -4.94
CA GLN A 120 20.02 1.94 -4.92
C GLN A 120 20.62 2.02 -3.52
N ALA A 121 21.68 1.26 -3.28
CA ALA A 121 22.23 1.03 -1.94
C ALA A 121 22.70 2.32 -1.27
N GLU A 122 23.31 3.23 -2.02
CA GLU A 122 23.95 4.46 -1.53
C GLU A 122 22.95 5.39 -0.84
N ILE A 123 21.69 5.38 -1.29
CA ILE A 123 20.58 6.17 -0.72
C ILE A 123 19.62 5.31 0.12
N SER A 124 20.05 4.10 0.49
CA SER A 124 19.21 3.10 1.17
C SER A 124 19.84 2.49 2.41
N GLN A 125 21.00 2.99 2.84
CA GLN A 125 21.81 2.42 3.92
C GLN A 125 21.01 2.23 5.22
N GLY A 126 20.18 3.20 5.62
CA GLY A 126 19.43 3.11 6.88
C GLY A 126 18.52 1.88 6.98
N ARG A 127 17.74 1.56 5.94
CA ARG A 127 16.89 0.35 5.95
C ARG A 127 17.68 -0.93 5.72
N MET A 128 18.76 -0.87 4.94
CA MET A 128 19.65 -2.02 4.76
C MET A 128 20.33 -2.44 6.06
N GLU A 129 20.77 -1.47 6.87
CA GLU A 129 21.33 -1.71 8.20
C GLU A 129 20.29 -2.34 9.12
N ALA A 130 19.06 -1.85 9.13
CA ALA A 130 17.97 -2.45 9.89
C ALA A 130 17.68 -3.91 9.47
N LEU A 131 17.76 -4.21 8.17
CA LEU A 131 17.62 -5.59 7.66
C LEU A 131 18.82 -6.48 8.01
N LEU A 132 20.02 -5.92 8.05
CA LEU A 132 21.21 -6.64 8.54
C LEU A 132 21.09 -6.94 10.04
N ASN A 133 20.56 -6.00 10.84
CA ASN A 133 20.25 -6.24 12.25
C ASN A 133 19.21 -7.35 12.41
N PHE A 134 18.18 -7.40 11.55
CA PHE A 134 17.22 -8.50 11.52
C PHE A 134 17.89 -9.84 11.22
N GLN A 135 18.76 -9.90 10.20
CA GLN A 135 19.52 -11.12 9.88
C GLN A 135 20.39 -11.58 11.05
N THR A 136 21.13 -10.66 11.65
CA THR A 136 22.00 -10.92 12.81
C THR A 136 21.20 -11.44 14.00
N MET A 137 20.05 -10.81 14.30
CA MET A 137 19.15 -11.26 15.35
C MET A 137 18.66 -12.70 15.09
N VAL A 138 18.28 -13.03 13.85
CA VAL A 138 17.84 -14.39 13.50
C VAL A 138 18.99 -15.39 13.63
N THR A 139 20.20 -15.07 13.15
CA THR A 139 21.36 -15.97 13.26
C THR A 139 21.76 -16.19 14.72
N ASP A 140 21.75 -15.14 15.56
CA ASP A 140 22.11 -15.24 16.97
C ASP A 140 21.09 -16.10 17.76
N LEU A 141 19.79 -15.94 17.48
CA LEU A 141 18.74 -16.70 18.17
C LEU A 141 18.66 -18.17 17.71
N THR A 142 18.94 -18.44 16.44
CA THR A 142 18.79 -19.79 15.86
C THR A 142 20.09 -20.59 15.86
N GLY A 143 21.24 -19.93 16.01
CA GLY A 143 22.56 -20.54 15.85
C GLY A 143 22.93 -20.90 14.41
N MET A 144 22.17 -20.43 13.42
CA MET A 144 22.43 -20.69 12.00
C MET A 144 23.47 -19.71 11.43
N ALA A 145 24.22 -20.14 10.43
CA ALA A 145 25.33 -19.34 9.87
C ALA A 145 24.86 -18.12 9.06
N ILE A 146 23.69 -18.20 8.42
CA ILE A 146 23.14 -17.14 7.58
C ILE A 146 21.62 -17.09 7.72
N ALA A 147 21.05 -15.89 7.55
CA ALA A 147 19.62 -15.64 7.45
C ALA A 147 19.34 -14.69 6.28
N ASN A 148 18.13 -14.74 5.72
CA ASN A 148 17.70 -13.79 4.70
C ASN A 148 17.01 -12.55 5.33
N ALA A 149 16.58 -11.60 4.49
CA ALA A 149 15.92 -10.37 4.91
C ALA A 149 14.39 -10.49 5.07
N SER A 150 13.89 -11.64 5.56
CA SER A 150 12.47 -12.07 5.73
C SER A 150 11.89 -12.96 4.61
N MET A 151 10.75 -13.57 4.94
CA MET A 151 9.85 -14.35 4.07
C MET A 151 8.41 -13.87 4.34
N LEU A 152 7.42 -14.38 3.60
CA LEU A 152 6.03 -13.93 3.72
C LEU A 152 5.39 -14.33 5.06
N ASP A 153 5.48 -15.61 5.43
CA ASP A 153 4.97 -16.16 6.69
C ASP A 153 5.69 -17.47 7.05
N GLU A 154 5.34 -18.06 8.21
CA GLU A 154 5.93 -19.31 8.71
C GLU A 154 5.72 -20.50 7.78
N ALA A 155 4.51 -20.69 7.26
CA ALA A 155 4.16 -21.85 6.44
C ALA A 155 4.86 -21.82 5.08
N THR A 156 4.91 -20.65 4.43
CA THR A 156 5.63 -20.46 3.17
C THR A 156 7.14 -20.55 3.36
N ALA A 157 7.69 -20.09 4.49
CA ALA A 157 9.10 -20.30 4.83
C ALA A 157 9.44 -21.80 4.98
N ALA A 158 8.56 -22.59 5.63
CA ALA A 158 8.73 -24.03 5.74
C ALA A 158 8.67 -24.75 4.37
N ALA A 159 7.76 -24.31 3.49
CA ALA A 159 7.67 -24.84 2.12
C ALA A 159 8.94 -24.52 1.28
N GLU A 160 9.53 -23.35 1.48
CA GLU A 160 10.80 -22.98 0.85
C GLU A 160 11.98 -23.77 1.41
N ALA A 161 11.99 -24.09 2.71
CA ALA A 161 12.97 -25.00 3.29
C ALA A 161 12.89 -26.41 2.67
N MET A 162 11.67 -26.95 2.50
CA MET A 162 11.45 -28.21 1.79
C MET A 162 11.97 -28.14 0.34
N THR A 163 11.69 -27.05 -0.36
CA THR A 163 12.13 -26.84 -1.75
C THR A 163 13.65 -26.72 -1.85
N LEU A 164 14.29 -26.04 -0.90
CA LEU A 164 15.75 -25.95 -0.78
C LEU A 164 16.36 -27.36 -0.58
N ALA A 165 15.81 -28.15 0.34
CA ALA A 165 16.27 -29.51 0.59
C ALA A 165 16.12 -30.41 -0.65
N LEU A 166 15.00 -30.32 -1.37
CA LEU A 166 14.78 -31.06 -2.61
C LEU A 166 15.79 -30.68 -3.71
N ARG A 167 16.15 -29.39 -3.82
CA ARG A 167 17.15 -28.93 -4.79
C ARG A 167 18.55 -29.42 -4.44
N MET A 168 18.90 -29.43 -3.16
CA MET A 168 20.21 -29.90 -2.68
C MET A 168 20.33 -31.44 -2.73
N GLY A 169 19.24 -32.17 -2.52
CA GLY A 169 19.21 -33.62 -2.41
C GLY A 169 19.28 -34.40 -3.73
N LYS A 170 19.39 -33.74 -4.90
CA LYS A 170 19.60 -34.43 -6.17
C LYS A 170 21.03 -34.98 -6.23
N SER A 171 21.18 -36.25 -5.85
CA SER A 171 22.41 -37.03 -6.09
C SER A 171 22.72 -37.11 -7.58
N LYS A 172 23.97 -36.82 -7.97
CA LYS A 172 24.52 -37.16 -9.30
C LYS A 172 24.96 -38.63 -9.33
N SER A 173 24.08 -39.53 -8.91
CA SER A 173 24.26 -40.96 -9.18
C SER A 173 23.94 -41.24 -10.63
#